data_AF-A0A965YYV4-F1
#
_entry.id   AF-A0A965YYV4-F1
#
_cell.length_a   1.000
_cell.length_b   1.000
_cell.length_c   1.000
_cell.angle_alpha   90.00
_cell.angle_beta   90.00
_cell.angle_gamma   90.00
#
_symmetry.space_group_name_H-M   'P 1'
#
loop_
_entity.id
_entity.type
_entity.pdbx_description
1 polymer ?
#
loop_
_entity_poly.entity_id
_entity_poly.type
_entity_poly.pdbx_seq_one_letter_code
_entity_poly.pdbx_strand_id
1 'polypeptide(L)' 'MAEVKLFYHKDGIVRLSRSLDFLKSNPIQNFLWIDLNDVDEEVENELEDFLKIYIQEEEEMIEIEMSSRYIETNDTLV' A
#
# COMPACT_ATOMS: atom_id res chain seq x y z
N MET A 1 4.62 -7.19 -14.57
CA MET A 1 5.12 -5.92 -15.15
C MET A 1 4.99 -4.93 -14.02
N ALA A 2 6.13 -4.51 -13.49
CA ALA A 2 6.23 -3.51 -12.44
C ALA A 2 5.43 -2.25 -12.81
N GLU A 3 4.53 -1.81 -11.94
CA GLU A 3 3.77 -0.57 -12.13
C GLU A 3 3.50 0.11 -10.78
N VAL A 4 3.70 1.44 -10.75
CA VAL A 4 3.21 2.31 -9.68
C VAL A 4 2.02 3.10 -10.22
N LYS A 5 0.91 3.12 -9.49
CA LYS A 5 -0.25 3.96 -9.79
C LYS A 5 -0.58 4.86 -8.60
N LEU A 6 -0.58 6.16 -8.83
CA LEU A 6 -0.92 7.17 -7.84
C LEU A 6 -2.27 7.80 -8.21
N PHE A 7 -3.30 7.49 -7.44
CA PHE A 7 -4.63 8.06 -7.57
C PHE A 7 -4.75 9.30 -6.68
N TYR A 8 -5.14 10.43 -7.24
CA TYR A 8 -5.21 11.70 -6.52
C TYR A 8 -6.39 12.57 -6.94
N HIS A 9 -6.88 13.41 -6.04
CA HIS A 9 -7.89 14.42 -6.32
C HIS A 9 -7.26 15.68 -6.90
N LYS A 10 -7.86 16.17 -7.99
CA LYS A 10 -7.59 17.50 -8.55
C LYS A 10 -8.87 18.07 -9.14
N ASP A 11 -9.27 19.25 -8.67
CA ASP A 11 -10.46 19.97 -9.13
C ASP A 11 -11.75 19.12 -9.05
N GLY A 12 -11.90 18.35 -7.97
CA GLY A 12 -13.06 17.47 -7.75
C GLY A 12 -13.06 16.17 -8.57
N ILE A 13 -11.99 15.90 -9.33
CA ILE A 13 -11.86 14.72 -10.20
C ILE A 13 -10.72 13.83 -9.69
N VAL A 14 -10.93 12.51 -9.70
CA VAL A 14 -9.85 11.53 -9.45
C VAL A 14 -9.01 11.38 -10.72
N ARG A 15 -7.70 11.54 -10.58
CA ARG A 15 -6.71 11.41 -11.64
C ARG A 15 -5.68 10.35 -11.29
N LEU A 16 -4.94 9.90 -12.30
CA LEU A 16 -3.89 8.89 -12.20
C LEU A 16 -2.54 9.48 -12.63
N SER A 17 -1.52 9.29 -11.81
CA SER A 17 -0.11 9.42 -12.19
C SER A 17 0.58 8.06 -12.07
N ARG A 18 1.66 7.85 -12.83
CA ARG A 18 2.48 6.62 -12.80
C ARG A 18 3.95 6.87 -12.47
N SER A 19 4.25 8.04 -11.91
CA SER A 19 5.60 8.48 -11.61
C SER A 19 5.71 8.81 -10.13
N LEU A 20 6.70 8.23 -9.44
CA LEU A 20 6.99 8.52 -8.03
C LEU A 20 7.42 9.98 -7.83
N ASP A 21 8.03 10.62 -8.83
CA ASP A 21 8.35 12.06 -8.76
C ASP A 21 7.09 12.93 -8.60
N PHE A 22 5.94 12.43 -9.07
CA PHE A 22 4.66 13.10 -8.85
C PHE A 22 4.28 13.13 -7.36
N LEU A 23 4.63 12.09 -6.60
CA LEU A 23 4.45 12.03 -5.15
C LEU A 23 5.29 13.12 -4.47
N LYS A 24 6.57 13.23 -4.84
CA LYS A 24 7.51 14.22 -4.28
C LYS A 24 7.11 15.67 -4.55
N SER A 25 6.44 15.91 -5.66
CA SER A 25 6.06 17.26 -6.14
C SER A 25 4.64 17.68 -5.78
N ASN A 26 3.84 16.81 -5.14
CA ASN A 26 2.45 17.10 -4.78
C ASN A 26 2.18 16.83 -3.29
N PRO A 27 1.33 17.63 -2.64
CA PRO A 27 0.96 17.40 -1.25
C PRO A 27 0.29 16.03 -1.03
N ILE A 28 0.70 15.31 0.02
CA ILE A 28 0.22 13.96 0.32
C ILE A 28 -1.31 13.88 0.49
N GLN A 29 -1.93 14.96 0.97
CA GLN A 29 -3.37 15.02 1.25
C GLN A 29 -4.23 14.98 -0.02
N ASN A 30 -3.61 15.17 -1.19
CA ASN A 30 -4.30 15.05 -2.46
C ASN A 30 -4.41 13.59 -2.92
N PHE A 31 -3.59 12.69 -2.40
CA PHE A 31 -3.59 11.28 -2.80
C PHE A 31 -4.68 10.49 -2.08
N LEU A 32 -5.32 9.59 -2.82
CA LEU A 32 -6.37 8.70 -2.35
C LEU A 32 -5.86 7.26 -2.20
N TRP A 33 -5.07 6.80 -3.16
CA TRP A 33 -4.54 5.43 -3.20
C TRP A 33 -3.23 5.42 -3.97
N ILE A 34 -2.24 4.73 -3.41
CA ILE A 34 -0.99 4.34 -4.05
C ILE A 34 -1.04 2.82 -4.25
N ASP A 35 -1.06 2.39 -5.50
CA ASP A 35 -1.08 0.98 -5.89
C ASP A 35 0.31 0.61 -6.42
N LEU A 36 0.92 -0.37 -5.74
CA LEU A 36 2.22 -0.93 -6.03
C LEU A 36 2.00 -2.34 -6.54
N ASN A 37 2.35 -2.59 -7.79
CA ASN A 37 2.23 -3.91 -8.37
C ASN A 37 3.58 -4.36 -8.92
N ASP A 38 4.14 -5.41 -8.32
CA ASP A 38 5.36 -6.07 -8.82
C ASP A 38 6.54 -5.09 -8.95
N VAL A 39 6.64 -4.12 -8.01
CA VAL A 39 7.70 -3.10 -7.98
C VAL A 39 8.92 -3.62 -7.24
N ASP A 40 10.09 -3.05 -7.54
CA ASP A 40 11.32 -3.41 -6.85
C ASP A 40 11.35 -2.86 -5.41
N GLU A 41 12.04 -3.56 -4.51
CA GLU A 41 12.22 -3.18 -3.10
C GLU A 41 12.75 -1.74 -2.91
N GLU A 42 13.57 -1.24 -3.84
CA GLU A 42 14.07 0.14 -3.82
C GLU A 42 12.93 1.18 -3.89
N VAL A 43 11.88 0.88 -4.66
CA VAL A 43 10.68 1.74 -4.78
C VAL A 43 9.87 1.72 -3.48
N GLU A 44 9.73 0.55 -2.87
CA GLU A 44 9.02 0.39 -1.59
C GLU A 44 9.74 1.15 -0.48
N ASN A 45 11.05 0.95 -0.36
CA ASN A 45 11.90 1.69 0.59
C ASN A 45 11.81 3.21 0.40
N GLU A 46 11.84 3.70 -0.84
CA GLU A 46 11.69 5.13 -1.11
C GLU A 46 10.32 5.67 -0.64
N LEU A 47 9.26 4.89 -0.85
CA LEU A 47 7.90 5.24 -0.43
C LEU A 47 7.73 5.23 1.08
N GLU A 48 8.24 4.20 1.77
CA GLU A 48 8.26 4.12 3.23
C GLU A 48 8.98 5.34 3.82
N ASP A 49 10.14 5.68 3.29
CA ASP A 49 10.92 6.84 3.73
C ASP A 49 10.19 8.15 3.50
N PHE A 50 9.50 8.32 2.36
CA PHE A 50 8.76 9.54 2.08
C PHE A 50 7.49 9.66 2.92
N LEU A 51 6.72 8.58 3.03
CA LEU A 51 5.41 8.56 3.69
C LEU A 51 5.48 8.34 5.19
N LYS A 52 6.64 7.89 5.70
CA LYS A 52 6.85 7.47 7.09
C LYS A 52 5.88 6.36 7.50
N ILE A 53 5.77 5.35 6.63
CA ILE A 53 4.99 4.13 6.82
C ILE A 53 5.91 2.91 6.75
N TYR A 54 5.35 1.75 7.09
CA TYR A 54 5.96 0.45 6.88
C TYR A 54 5.06 -0.37 5.95
N ILE A 55 5.61 -0.88 4.86
CA ILE A 55 4.99 -1.82 3.91
C ILE A 55 5.37 -3.21 4.39
N GLN A 56 4.36 -4.03 4.66
CA GLN A 56 4.55 -5.33 5.29
C GLN A 56 5.08 -6.35 4.28
N GLU A 57 5.99 -7.20 4.74
CA GLU A 57 6.56 -8.28 3.93
C GLU A 57 5.54 -9.41 3.71
N GLU A 58 5.74 -10.21 2.66
CA GLU A 58 4.84 -11.35 2.35
C GLU A 58 4.74 -12.35 3.52
N GLU A 59 5.86 -12.62 4.20
CA GLU A 59 5.89 -13.51 5.37
C GLU A 59 5.02 -12.98 6.52
N GLU A 60 5.07 -11.66 6.77
CA GLU A 60 4.26 -11.01 7.80
C GLU A 60 2.76 -11.03 7.45
N MET A 61 2.44 -10.81 6.17
CA MET A 61 1.06 -10.93 5.70
C MET A 61 0.50 -12.34 5.93
N ILE A 62 1.30 -13.38 5.66
CA ILE A 62 0.92 -14.77 5.90
C ILE A 62 0.71 -15.02 7.39
N GLU A 63 1.59 -14.51 8.25
CA GLU A 63 1.45 -14.64 9.71
C GLU A 63 0.15 -13.98 10.21
N ILE A 64 -0.15 -12.78 9.72
CA ILE A 64 -1.39 -12.06 10.06
C ILE A 64 -2.60 -12.85 9.58
N GLU A 65 -2.58 -13.39 8.36
CA GLU A 65 -3.68 -14.18 7.84
C GLU A 65 -3.89 -15.45 8.67
N MET A 66 -2.81 -16.13 9.07
CA MET A 66 -2.87 -17.34 9.88
C MET A 66 -3.38 -17.07 11.30
N SER A 67 -2.99 -15.94 11.91
CA SER A 67 -3.39 -15.55 13.26
C SER A 67 -4.75 -14.88 13.34
N SER A 68 -5.23 -14.26 12.27
CA SER A 68 -6.54 -13.59 12.20
C SER A 68 -7.70 -14.56 11.88
N ARG A 69 -7.40 -15.85 11.73
CA ARG A 69 -8.40 -16.90 11.51
C ARG A 69 -8.98 -17.32 12.85
N TYR A 70 -10.28 -17.12 13.01
CA TYR A 70 -11.02 -17.78 14.08
C TYR A 70 -11.35 -19.22 13.68
N ILE A 71 -11.11 -20.15 14.59
CA ILE A 71 -11.45 -21.57 14.44
C ILE A 71 -12.59 -21.88 15.41
N GLU A 72 -13.76 -22.19 14.85
CA GLU A 72 -14.88 -22.72 15.64
C GLU A 72 -14.61 -24.20 15.96
N THR A 73 -14.47 -24.50 17.24
CA THR A 73 -14.43 -25.87 17.78
C THR A 73 -15.80 -26.23 18.36
N ASN A 74 -16.02 -27.50 18.71
CA ASN A 74 -17.33 -27.96 19.22
C ASN A 74 -17.84 -27.15 20.43
N ASP A 75 -16.94 -26.56 21.22
CA ASP A 75 -17.28 -25.90 22.48
C ASP A 75 -16.89 -24.40 22.53
N THR A 76 -16.03 -23.91 21.62
CA THR A 76 -15.52 -22.51 21.64
C THR A 76 -15.08 -21.99 20.26
N LEU A 77 -15.21 -20.68 20.04
CA LEU A 77 -14.49 -19.93 19.00
C LEU A 77 -13.12 -19.50 19.54
N VAL A 78 -12.03 -19.87 18.87
CA VAL A 78 -10.65 -19.43 19.17
C VAL A 78 -10.16 -18.53 18.07
#